data_AF-A0A833LMV9-F1
#
_entry.id   AF-A0A833LMV9-F1
#
_cell.length_a   1.000
_cell.length_b   1.000
_cell.length_c   1.000
_cell.angle_alpha   90.00
_cell.angle_beta   90.00
_cell.angle_gamma   90.00
#
_symmetry.space_group_name_H-M   'P 1'
#
loop_
_entity.id
_entity.type
_entity.pdbx_description
1 polymer ?
#
loop_
_entity_poly.entity_id
_entity_poly.type
_entity_poly.pdbx_seq_one_letter_code
_entity_poly.pdbx_strand_id
1 'polypeptide(L)' 'MPTLFRFLAILGIIAGLIYAGLYALATMVEPGSREITVTVPYDRFHKQR' A
#
# COMPACT_ATOMS: atom_id res chain seq x y z
N MET A 1 -25.79 20.72 -17.48
CA MET A 1 -24.89 21.08 -18.60
C MET A 1 -24.07 19.84 -18.97
N PRO A 2 -24.15 19.36 -20.22
CA PRO A 2 -23.54 18.09 -20.63
C PRO A 2 -22.02 18.01 -20.45
N THR A 3 -21.33 19.15 -20.31
CA THR A 3 -19.89 19.24 -20.08
C THR A 3 -19.45 18.77 -18.68
N LEU A 4 -20.20 19.12 -17.62
CA LEU A 4 -19.88 18.72 -16.24
C LEU A 4 -20.04 17.19 -16.05
N PHE A 5 -21.12 16.61 -16.59
CA PHE A 5 -21.36 15.18 -16.46
C PHE A 5 -20.30 14.36 -17.18
N ARG A 6 -19.85 14.81 -18.37
CA ARG A 6 -18.73 14.19 -19.09
C ARG A 6 -17.43 14.24 -18.28
N PHE A 7 -17.15 15.38 -17.64
CA PHE A 7 -15.98 15.51 -16.77
C PHE A 7 -16.02 14.52 -15.60
N LEU A 8 -17.16 14.44 -14.90
CA LEU A 8 -17.33 13.49 -13.79
C LEU A 8 -17.27 12.03 -14.24
N ALA A 9 -17.82 11.71 -15.42
CA ALA A 9 -17.73 10.36 -15.99
C ALA A 9 -16.27 9.95 -16.25
N ILE A 10 -15.44 10.86 -16.78
CA ILE A 10 -14.01 10.61 -16.98
C ILE A 10 -13.32 10.38 -15.63
N LEU A 11 -13.58 11.24 -14.63
CA LEU A 11 -13.02 11.04 -13.29
C LEU A 11 -13.46 9.72 -12.65
N GLY A 12 -14.72 9.34 -12.83
CA GLY A 12 -15.25 8.07 -12.33
C GLY A 12 -14.55 6.86 -12.95
N ILE A 13 -14.27 6.91 -14.26
CA ILE A 13 -13.51 5.86 -14.95
C ILE A 13 -12.08 5.80 -14.41
N ILE A 14 -11.39 6.93 -14.27
CA ILE A 14 -10.02 6.99 -13.75
C ILE A 14 -9.95 6.45 -12.32
N ALA A 15 -10.85 6.92 -11.45
CA ALA A 15 -10.93 6.44 -10.07
C ALA A 15 -11.21 4.94 -10.02
N GLY A 16 -12.11 4.44 -10.87
CA GLY A 16 -12.41 3.02 -11.00
C GLY A 16 -11.19 2.18 -11.42
N LEU A 17 -10.41 2.66 -12.38
CA LEU A 17 -9.18 1.99 -12.83
C LEU A 17 -8.11 1.95 -11.74
N ILE A 18 -7.91 3.07 -11.03
CA ILE A 18 -6.97 3.15 -9.90
C ILE A 18 -7.40 2.17 -8.80
N TYR A 19 -8.68 2.21 -8.42
CA TYR A 19 -9.21 1.33 -7.38
C TYR A 19 -9.10 -0.15 -7.77
N ALA A 20 -9.44 -0.50 -9.01
CA ALA A 20 -9.30 -1.86 -9.51
C ALA A 20 -7.84 -2.33 -9.49
N GLY A 21 -6.90 -1.47 -9.87
CA GLY A 21 -5.47 -1.75 -9.78
C GLY A 21 -5.00 -2.01 -8.35
N LEU A 22 -5.40 -1.15 -7.40
CA LEU A 22 -5.09 -1.33 -5.98
C LEU A 22 -5.69 -2.61 -5.41
N TYR A 23 -6.96 -2.90 -5.73
CA TYR A 23 -7.65 -4.11 -5.28
C TYR A 23 -6.96 -5.37 -5.81
N ALA A 24 -6.58 -5.38 -7.09
CA ALA A 24 -5.86 -6.49 -7.69
C ALA A 24 -4.50 -6.71 -7.01
N LEU A 25 -3.73 -5.65 -6.78
CA LEU A 25 -2.44 -5.77 -6.07
C LEU A 25 -2.62 -6.27 -4.63
N ALA A 26 -3.64 -5.80 -3.91
CA ALA A 26 -3.87 -6.19 -2.53
C ALA A 26 -4.33 -7.64 -2.37
N THR A 27 -5.02 -8.21 -3.37
CA THR A 27 -5.64 -9.53 -3.27
C THR A 27 -4.93 -10.62 -4.06
N MET A 28 -4.23 -10.25 -5.13
CA MET A 28 -3.58 -11.21 -6.04
C MET A 28 -2.06 -11.25 -5.88
N VAL A 29 -1.47 -10.39 -5.05
CA VAL A 29 -0.02 -10.35 -4.81
C VAL A 29 0.27 -10.66 -3.35
N GLU A 30 0.91 -11.81 -3.13
CA GLU A 30 1.46 -12.14 -1.81
C GLU A 30 2.77 -11.35 -1.59
N PRO A 31 2.90 -10.56 -0.51
CA PRO A 31 4.15 -9.92 -0.18
C PRO A 31 5.16 -10.97 0.30
N GLY A 32 6.34 -11.01 -0.33
CA GLY A 32 7.40 -11.95 0.05
C GLY A 32 7.90 -11.71 1.48
N SER A 33 8.02 -12.78 2.27
CA SER A 33 8.61 -12.72 3.62
C SER A 33 10.12 -12.48 3.53
N ARG A 34 10.57 -11.29 3.90
CA ARG A 34 12.00 -11.00 4.06
C ARG A 34 12.41 -11.29 5.50
N GLU A 35 13.49 -12.05 5.67
CA GLU A 35 14.15 -12.13 6.97
C GLU A 35 14.70 -10.75 7.34
N ILE A 36 14.10 -10.12 8.35
CA ILE A 36 14.57 -8.84 8.90
C ILE A 36 15.57 -9.17 10.01
N THR A 37 16.85 -9.21 9.67
CA THR A 37 17.92 -9.32 10.66
C THR A 37 18.16 -7.93 11.26
N VAL A 38 17.59 -7.68 12.43
CA VAL A 38 17.93 -6.49 13.23
C VAL A 38 19.15 -6.82 14.07
N THR A 39 20.26 -6.11 13.84
CA THR A 39 21.42 -6.18 14.73
C THR A 39 21.03 -5.57 16.07
N VAL A 40 20.88 -6.40 17.11
CA VAL A 40 20.54 -5.91 18.44
C VAL A 40 21.81 -5.37 19.11
N PRO A 41 21.88 -4.08 19.48
CA PRO A 41 23.04 -3.54 20.18
C PRO A 41 23.14 -4.15 21.60
N TYR A 42 24.32 -4.70 21.91
CA TYR A 42 24.61 -5.37 23.19
C TYR A 42 24.45 -4.46 24.42
N ASP A 43 24.60 -3.14 24.26
CA ASP A 43 24.52 -2.16 25.35
C ASP A 43 23.18 -2.17 26.10
N ARG A 44 22.10 -2.64 25.45
CA ARG A 44 20.73 -2.65 26.00
C ARG A 44 20.42 -3.89 26.85
N PHE A 45 21.32 -4.88 26.92
CA PHE A 45 21.13 -6.11 27.68
C PHE A 45 21.80 -6.11 29.06
N HIS A 46 22.49 -5.04 29.45
CA HIS A 46 23.06 -4.93 30.79
C HIS A 46 21.96 -4.75 31.84
N LYS A 47 21.52 -5.86 32.45
CA LYS A 47 20.76 -5.83 33.70
C LYS A 47 21.70 -5.31 34.79
N GLN A 48 21.66 -4.00 35.01
CA GLN A 48 22.36 -3.33 36.10
C GLN A 48 21.84 -3.91 37.42
N ARG A 49 22.67 -4.74 38.07
CA ARG A 49 22.42 -5.25 39.42
C ARG A 49 22.80 -4.20 40.45
#